data_AF-A0A0D5C572-F1
#
_entry.id   AF-A0A0D5C572-F1
#
_cell.length_a   1.000
_cell.length_b   1.000
_cell.length_c   1.000
_cell.angle_alpha   90.00
_cell.angle_beta   90.00
_cell.angle_gamma   90.00
#
_symmetry.space_group_name_H-M   'P 1'
#
loop_
_entity.id
_entity.type
_entity.pdbx_description
1 polymer ?
#
loop_
_entity_poly.entity_id
_entity_poly.type
_entity_poly.pdbx_seq_one_letter_code
_entity_poly.pdbx_strand_id
1 'polypeptide(L)'
;MSQQSTIEGHFRLFLNNVMNSHPTIDPELIVRIMLFELNLKRYIGPDIPHVHLDVTYKEGVDIHKKQEEGRDKYPIEITTNKWNDAVIFSGLMGVRHVEKIATDPDIVKITGKATPRHN
;
A
#
# COMPACT_ATOMS: atom_id res chain seq x y z
N MET A 1 -7.01 32.21 -23.99
CA MET A 1 -6.25 32.19 -22.73
C MET A 1 -6.10 30.75 -22.29
N SER A 2 -4.90 30.17 -22.40
CA SER A 2 -4.64 28.84 -21.84
C SER A 2 -4.76 28.95 -20.32
N GLN A 3 -5.73 28.25 -19.72
CA GLN A 3 -5.80 28.14 -18.27
C GLN A 3 -4.47 27.55 -17.80
N GLN A 4 -3.67 28.35 -17.09
CA GLN A 4 -2.42 27.89 -16.51
C GLN A 4 -2.80 26.94 -15.38
N SER A 5 -2.59 25.64 -15.57
CA SER A 5 -2.91 24.63 -14.58
C SER A 5 -2.08 24.88 -13.33
N THR A 6 -2.76 25.06 -12.20
CA THR A 6 -2.11 25.30 -10.91
C THR A 6 -1.45 24.00 -10.42
N ILE A 7 -0.44 24.13 -9.55
CA ILE A 7 0.17 22.96 -8.88
C ILE A 7 -0.91 22.14 -8.16
N GLU A 8 -1.87 22.82 -7.52
CA GLU A 8 -3.03 22.18 -6.89
C GLU A 8 -3.88 21.40 -7.90
N GLY A 9 -4.15 21.97 -9.08
CA GLY A 9 -4.90 21.30 -10.14
C GLY A 9 -4.19 20.03 -10.63
N HIS A 10 -2.87 20.09 -10.82
CA HIS A 10 -2.08 18.92 -11.17
C HIS A 10 -2.13 17.84 -10.08
N PHE A 11 -2.00 18.23 -8.81
CA PHE A 11 -2.08 17.30 -7.70
C PHE A 11 -3.45 16.63 -7.59
N ARG A 12 -4.54 17.39 -7.74
CA ARG A 12 -5.92 16.84 -7.72
C ARG A 12 -6.15 15.84 -8.85
N LEU A 13 -5.71 16.16 -10.07
CA LEU A 13 -5.82 15.24 -11.21
C LEU A 13 -5.03 13.96 -10.96
N PHE A 14 -3.79 14.07 -10.47
CA PHE A 14 -2.98 12.93 -10.10
C PHE A 14 -3.65 12.07 -9.02
N LEU A 15 -4.08 12.67 -7.92
CA LEU A 15 -4.71 11.96 -6.80
C LEU A 15 -6.00 11.26 -7.22
N ASN A 16 -6.82 11.91 -8.03
CA ASN A 16 -8.03 11.30 -8.61
C ASN A 16 -7.71 10.07 -9.46
N ASN A 17 -6.67 10.14 -10.29
CA ASN A 17 -6.24 8.99 -11.08
C ASN A 17 -5.76 7.83 -10.19
N VAL A 18 -5.03 8.12 -9.11
CA VAL A 18 -4.60 7.11 -8.13
C VAL A 18 -5.82 6.46 -7.47
N MET A 19 -6.75 7.24 -6.93
CA MET A 19 -7.98 6.75 -6.29
C MET A 19 -8.81 5.84 -7.20
N ASN A 20 -8.91 6.18 -8.49
CA ASN A 20 -9.71 5.41 -9.43
C ASN A 20 -9.01 4.11 -9.90
N SER A 21 -7.69 4.02 -9.80
CA SER A 21 -6.93 2.84 -10.24
C SER A 21 -7.01 1.68 -9.25
N HIS A 22 -6.99 1.97 -7.96
CA HIS A 22 -6.99 0.97 -6.89
C HIS A 22 -7.94 1.38 -5.76
N PRO A 23 -9.26 1.15 -5.91
CA PRO A 23 -10.29 1.68 -5.01
C PRO A 23 -10.23 1.10 -3.59
N THR A 24 -9.57 -0.05 -3.40
CA THR A 24 -9.40 -0.69 -2.09
C THR A 24 -8.20 -0.15 -1.32
N ILE A 25 -7.30 0.61 -1.95
CA ILE A 25 -6.08 1.09 -1.30
C ILE A 25 -6.23 2.55 -0.91
N ASP A 26 -5.80 2.90 0.30
CA ASP A 26 -5.67 4.29 0.72
C ASP A 26 -4.74 5.06 -0.24
N PRO A 27 -5.26 6.07 -0.97
CA PRO A 27 -4.47 6.80 -1.94
C PRO A 27 -3.29 7.54 -1.30
N GLU A 28 -3.42 7.98 -0.04
CA GLU A 28 -2.32 8.66 0.66
C GLU A 28 -1.16 7.69 0.91
N LEU A 29 -1.46 6.45 1.29
CA LEU A 29 -0.47 5.40 1.49
C LEU A 29 0.31 5.13 0.20
N ILE A 30 -0.39 4.96 -0.93
CA ILE A 30 0.24 4.71 -2.24
C ILE A 30 1.16 5.87 -2.63
N VAL A 31 0.68 7.12 -2.50
CA VAL A 31 1.49 8.30 -2.78
C VAL A 31 2.73 8.36 -1.90
N ARG A 32 2.59 8.05 -0.61
CA ARG A 32 3.70 8.05 0.34
C ARG A 32 4.75 6.98 0.01
N ILE A 33 4.34 5.77 -0.36
CA ILE A 33 5.24 4.70 -0.79
C ILE A 33 6.01 5.13 -2.05
N MET A 34 5.32 5.67 -3.06
CA MET A 34 5.97 6.15 -4.30
C MET A 34 6.98 7.27 -4.03
N LEU A 35 6.67 8.20 -3.12
CA LEU A 35 7.61 9.26 -2.73
C LEU A 35 8.86 8.69 -2.08
N PHE A 36 8.73 7.67 -1.22
CA PHE A 36 9.90 7.01 -0.64
C PHE A 36 10.70 6.22 -1.68
N GLU A 37 10.06 5.46 -2.57
CA GLU A 37 10.75 4.77 -3.66
C GLU A 37 11.55 5.75 -4.54
N LEU A 38 10.95 6.90 -4.88
CA LEU A 38 11.61 7.95 -5.66
C LEU A 38 12.83 8.52 -4.93
N ASN A 39 12.70 8.79 -3.64
CA ASN A 39 13.77 9.36 -2.83
C ASN A 39 14.91 8.35 -2.60
N LEU A 40 14.59 7.11 -2.21
CA LEU A 40 15.57 6.05 -2.01
C LEU A 40 16.40 5.81 -3.28
N LYS A 41 15.73 5.74 -4.44
CA LYS A 41 16.39 5.60 -5.74
C LYS A 41 17.33 6.75 -6.08
N ARG A 42 16.97 7.99 -5.71
CA ARG A 42 17.75 9.19 -6.01
C ARG A 42 18.97 9.36 -5.11
N TYR A 43 18.86 9.00 -3.84
CA TYR A 43 19.85 9.39 -2.82
C TYR A 43 20.60 8.23 -2.18
N ILE A 44 20.09 6.99 -2.25
CA ILE A 44 20.69 5.84 -1.56
C ILE A 44 21.08 4.73 -2.53
N GLY A 45 20.22 4.41 -3.51
CA GLY A 45 20.43 3.31 -4.46
C GLY A 45 19.14 2.54 -4.74
N PRO A 46 19.21 1.31 -5.29
CA PRO A 46 18.02 0.49 -5.57
C PRO A 46 17.43 -0.10 -4.28
N ASP A 47 16.93 0.76 -3.39
CA ASP A 47 16.32 0.40 -2.13
C ASP A 47 14.80 0.61 -2.16
N ILE A 48 14.08 -0.06 -1.26
CA ILE A 48 12.62 0.01 -1.14
C ILE A 48 12.22 0.36 0.30
N PRO A 49 11.08 1.06 0.50
CA PRO A 49 10.66 1.47 1.83
C PRO A 49 10.24 0.29 2.68
N HIS A 50 10.25 0.50 4.00
CA HIS A 50 9.54 -0.37 4.91
C HIS A 50 8.07 0.08 4.97
N VAL A 51 7.15 -0.86 4.79
CA VAL A 51 5.72 -0.59 4.79
C VAL A 51 5.03 -1.56 5.74
N HIS A 52 4.05 -1.03 6.46
CA HIS A 52 3.14 -1.77 7.31
C HIS A 52 1.74 -1.56 6.76
N LEU A 53 1.11 -2.63 6.29
CA LEU A 53 -0.26 -2.63 5.75
C LEU A 53 -1.21 -3.25 6.76
N ASP A 54 -2.33 -2.58 6.97
CA ASP A 54 -3.53 -3.14 7.61
C ASP A 54 -4.52 -3.51 6.49
N VAL A 55 -4.74 -4.81 6.27
CA VAL A 55 -5.60 -5.33 5.19
C VAL A 55 -6.89 -5.87 5.78
N THR A 56 -7.97 -5.11 5.59
CA THR A 56 -9.33 -5.48 6.04
C THR A 56 -10.02 -6.31 4.96
N TYR A 57 -10.55 -7.47 5.37
CA TYR A 57 -11.29 -8.39 4.50
C TYR A 57 -12.81 -8.24 4.68
N LYS A 58 -13.57 -8.81 3.74
CA LYS A 58 -15.03 -8.94 3.85
C LYS A 58 -15.42 -9.75 5.09
N GLU A 59 -16.60 -9.46 5.60
CA GLU A 59 -17.21 -10.24 6.68
C GLU A 59 -17.37 -11.72 6.28
N GLY A 60 -17.12 -12.63 7.22
CA GLY A 60 -17.20 -14.08 7.00
C GLY A 60 -15.97 -14.72 6.34
N VAL A 61 -14.96 -13.93 5.95
CA VAL A 61 -13.68 -14.45 5.47
C VAL A 61 -12.89 -15.05 6.64
N ASP A 62 -12.33 -16.23 6.43
CA ASP A 62 -11.41 -16.84 7.38
C ASP A 62 -10.06 -16.10 7.37
N ILE A 63 -9.86 -15.24 8.36
CA ILE A 63 -8.68 -14.39 8.50
C ILE A 63 -7.41 -15.23 8.73
N HIS A 64 -7.49 -16.34 9.44
CA HIS A 64 -6.34 -17.23 9.64
C HIS A 64 -5.93 -17.90 8.34
N LYS A 65 -6.91 -18.33 7.53
CA LYS A 65 -6.60 -18.83 6.19
C LYS A 65 -5.92 -17.78 5.32
N LYS A 66 -6.41 -16.52 5.34
CA LYS A 66 -5.79 -15.41 4.59
C LYS A 66 -4.38 -15.09 5.08
N GLN A 67 -4.14 -15.18 6.38
CA GLN A 67 -2.81 -15.04 6.97
C GLN A 67 -1.85 -16.10 6.43
N GLU A 68 -2.23 -17.38 6.44
CA GLU A 68 -1.39 -18.47 5.92
C GLU A 68 -1.16 -18.35 4.41
N GLU A 69 -2.22 -18.07 3.64
CA GLU A 69 -2.07 -17.79 2.20
C GLU A 69 -1.12 -16.63 1.93
N GLY A 70 -1.12 -15.61 2.79
CA GLY A 70 -0.18 -14.50 2.73
C GLY A 70 1.26 -14.98 2.97
N ARG A 71 1.50 -15.75 4.05
CA ARG A 71 2.83 -16.27 4.42
C ARG A 71 3.43 -17.14 3.33
N ASP A 72 2.61 -17.93 2.64
CA ASP A 72 3.05 -18.78 1.53
C ASP A 72 3.42 -17.96 0.28
N LYS A 73 2.76 -16.82 0.06
CA LYS A 73 2.91 -16.01 -1.17
C LYS A 73 3.99 -14.94 -1.07
N TYR A 74 4.26 -14.40 0.11
CA TYR A 74 5.09 -13.21 0.26
C TYR A 74 6.19 -13.41 1.31
N PRO A 75 7.46 -13.10 0.98
CA PRO A 75 8.59 -13.27 1.89
C PRO A 75 8.71 -12.07 2.85
N ILE A 76 7.63 -11.76 3.57
CA ILE A 76 7.54 -10.66 4.55
C ILE A 76 6.80 -11.12 5.81
N GLU A 77 6.84 -10.30 6.86
CA GLU A 77 6.13 -10.62 8.09
C GLU A 77 4.62 -10.48 7.89
N ILE A 78 3.89 -11.54 8.23
CA ILE A 78 2.43 -11.59 8.09
C ILE A 78 1.80 -12.11 9.38
N THR A 79 0.96 -11.27 9.97
CA THR A 79 0.30 -11.51 11.26
C THR A 79 -1.17 -11.10 11.18
N THR A 80 -1.96 -11.39 12.21
CA THR A 80 -3.29 -10.81 12.37
C THR A 80 -3.25 -9.69 13.37
N ASN A 81 -4.15 -8.72 13.23
CA ASN A 81 -4.31 -7.68 14.23
C ASN A 81 -4.97 -8.24 15.51
N LYS A 82 -5.03 -7.42 16.58
CA LYS A 82 -5.56 -7.84 17.89
C LYS A 82 -7.05 -8.21 17.86
N TRP A 83 -7.80 -7.72 16.88
CA TRP A 83 -9.24 -7.93 16.73
C TRP A 83 -9.59 -9.07 15.78
N ASN A 84 -8.57 -9.67 15.14
CA ASN A 84 -8.68 -10.77 14.19
C ASN A 84 -9.63 -10.49 13.01
N ASP A 85 -9.73 -9.22 12.59
CA ASP A 85 -10.54 -8.75 11.45
C ASP A 85 -9.68 -8.17 10.31
N ALA A 86 -8.35 -8.09 10.51
CA ALA A 86 -7.39 -7.69 9.50
C ALA A 86 -6.14 -8.58 9.52
N VAL A 87 -5.54 -8.74 8.34
CA VAL A 87 -4.20 -9.30 8.18
C VAL A 87 -3.21 -8.15 8.02
N ILE A 88 -2.13 -8.20 8.79
CA ILE A 88 -1.04 -7.24 8.75
C ILE A 88 0.04 -7.79 7.82
N PHE A 89 0.49 -6.97 6.87
CA PHE A 89 1.65 -7.27 6.02
C PHE A 89 2.73 -6.23 6.33
N SER A 90 3.89 -6.67 6.81
CA SER A 90 4.94 -5.79 7.29
C SER A 90 6.30 -6.20 6.72
N GLY A 91 7.00 -5.26 6.09
CA GLY A 91 8.33 -5.51 5.56
C GLY A 91 8.74 -4.55 4.45
N LEU A 92 9.81 -4.92 3.74
CA LEU A 92 10.31 -4.16 2.61
C LEU A 92 9.42 -4.38 1.40
N MET A 93 8.69 -3.34 0.98
CA MET A 93 7.79 -3.45 -0.18
C MET A 93 7.56 -2.11 -0.86
N GLY A 94 7.52 -2.18 -2.19
CA GLY A 94 7.17 -1.08 -3.09
C GLY A 94 5.71 -1.11 -3.54
N VAL A 95 5.27 -0.09 -4.30
CA VAL A 95 3.86 0.01 -4.75
C VAL A 95 3.39 -1.22 -5.50
N ARG A 96 4.23 -1.79 -6.38
CA ARG A 96 3.89 -2.99 -7.15
C ARG A 96 3.54 -4.20 -6.27
N HIS A 97 4.12 -4.30 -5.09
CA HIS A 97 3.82 -5.37 -4.14
C HIS A 97 2.47 -5.14 -3.47
N VAL A 98 2.17 -3.88 -3.10
CA VAL A 98 0.87 -3.49 -2.54
C VAL A 98 -0.24 -3.72 -3.56
N GLU A 99 -0.02 -3.35 -4.82
CA GLU A 99 -0.96 -3.61 -5.92
C GLU A 99 -1.23 -5.12 -6.08
N LYS A 100 -0.18 -5.95 -5.97
CA LYS A 100 -0.33 -7.41 -6.02
C LYS A 100 -1.17 -7.94 -4.84
N ILE A 101 -0.94 -7.45 -3.62
CA ILE A 101 -1.76 -7.79 -2.45
C ILE A 101 -3.23 -7.38 -2.69
N ALA A 102 -3.46 -6.17 -3.23
CA ALA A 102 -4.79 -5.63 -3.51
C ALA A 102 -5.59 -6.38 -4.59
N THR A 103 -4.98 -7.34 -5.30
CA THR A 103 -5.69 -8.21 -6.25
C THR A 103 -6.55 -9.28 -5.59
N ASP A 104 -6.41 -9.51 -4.28
CA ASP A 104 -7.28 -10.43 -3.56
C ASP A 104 -8.71 -9.88 -3.55
N PRO A 105 -9.68 -10.60 -4.14
CA PRO A 105 -11.04 -10.11 -4.31
C PRO A 105 -11.80 -9.97 -2.99
N ASP A 106 -11.30 -10.54 -1.90
CA ASP A 106 -11.92 -10.50 -0.58
C ASP A 106 -11.50 -9.29 0.26
N ILE A 107 -10.54 -8.50 -0.22
CA ILE A 107 -10.09 -7.27 0.44
C ILE A 107 -11.14 -6.18 0.24
N VAL A 108 -11.48 -5.50 1.34
CA VAL A 108 -12.33 -4.31 1.34
C VAL A 108 -11.49 -3.05 1.38
N LYS A 109 -10.41 -3.06 2.18
CA LYS A 109 -9.59 -1.87 2.41
C LYS A 109 -8.16 -2.23 2.75
N ILE A 110 -7.21 -1.45 2.24
CA ILE A 110 -5.80 -1.46 2.62
C ILE A 110 -5.45 -0.06 3.11
N THR A 111 -5.05 0.03 4.37
CA THR A 111 -4.46 1.24 4.98
C THR A 111 -3.08 0.91 5.52
N GLY A 112 -2.38 1.89 6.10
CA GLY A 112 -1.12 1.60 6.76
C GLY A 112 -0.17 2.78 6.83
N LYS A 113 1.11 2.46 6.96
CA LYS A 113 2.20 3.43 7.06
C LYS A 113 3.40 2.97 6.23
N ALA A 114 4.09 3.94 5.64
CA ALA A 114 5.38 3.74 4.99
C ALA A 114 6.44 4.59 5.69
N THR A 115 7.63 4.04 5.83
CA THR A 115 8.79 4.72 6.41
C THR A 115 10.02 4.50 5.52
N PRO A 116 10.98 5.45 5.53
CA PRO A 116 12.28 5.18 4.92
C PRO A 116 12.95 4.02 5.66
N ARG A 117 13.81 3.27 4.96
CA ARG A 117 14.53 2.12 5.54
C ARG A 117 15.50 2.51 6.66
N HIS A 118 15.95 3.76 6.67
CA HIS A 118 16.88 4.29 7.66
C HIS A 118 16.19 5.35 8.52
N ASN A 119 16.10 5.07 9.82
CA ASN A 119 15.90 6.07 10.87
C ASN A 119 17.24 6.68 11.25
#